data_AF-A0A392PDE5-F1
#
_entry.id   AF-A0A392PDE5-F1
#
_cell.length_a   1.000
_cell.length_b   1.000
_cell.length_c   1.000
_cell.angle_alpha   90.00
_cell.angle_beta   90.00
_cell.angle_gamma   90.00
#
_symmetry.space_group_name_H-M   'P 1'
#
loop_
_entity.id
_entity.type
_entity.pdbx_description
1 polymer ?
#
loop_
_entity_poly.entity_id
_entity_poly.type
_entity_poly.pdbx_seq_one_letter_code
_entity_poly.pdbx_strand_id
1 'polypeptide(L)'
;AALFEKKAEAEAQIALANATFYARKQAAEAELYAKKKEAEGIIKLGQAQGVYVNTLLKALEGNYTSLRDYLMINGGMYQEIAKINAEAIHGLEPKISIWSNGGDNGGGITEGGLKEFASVYKMLPPLFKTVNEQTEMLPPAWMGTLPDKSS
;
A
#
# COMPACT_ATOMS: atom_id res chain seq x y z
N ALA A 1 -1.02 55.21 62.54
CA ALA A 1 -1.57 54.97 61.19
C ALA A 1 -0.63 54.12 60.33
N ALA A 2 0.59 54.59 60.02
CA ALA A 2 1.52 53.92 59.09
C ALA A 2 1.89 52.45 59.39
N LEU A 3 1.98 52.03 60.67
CA LEU A 3 2.26 50.63 61.02
C LEU A 3 1.10 49.66 60.72
N PHE A 4 -0.14 50.17 60.76
CA PHE A 4 -1.32 49.38 60.44
C PHE A 4 -1.48 49.21 58.92
N GLU A 5 -1.21 50.27 58.14
CA GLU A 5 -1.18 50.18 56.67
C GLU A 5 -0.13 49.18 56.19
N LYS A 6 1.11 49.25 56.71
CA LYS A 6 2.15 48.29 56.35
C LYS A 6 1.81 46.84 56.68
N LYS A 7 1.08 46.59 57.78
CA LYS A 7 0.60 45.23 58.11
C LYS A 7 -0.49 44.76 57.15
N ALA A 8 -1.45 45.63 56.84
CA ALA A 8 -2.52 45.31 55.89
C ALA A 8 -1.96 45.05 54.48
N GLU A 9 -0.97 45.81 54.03
CA GLU A 9 -0.26 45.58 52.76
C GLU A 9 0.48 44.24 52.75
N ALA A 10 1.17 43.89 53.84
CA ALA A 10 1.86 42.60 53.95
C ALA A 10 0.87 41.42 53.95
N GLU A 11 -0.24 41.53 54.67
CA GLU A 11 -1.32 40.53 54.67
C GLU A 11 -1.96 40.40 53.29
N ALA A 12 -2.18 41.51 52.57
CA ALA A 12 -2.70 41.49 51.20
C ALA A 12 -1.72 40.81 50.23
N GLN A 13 -0.41 41.06 50.36
CA GLN A 13 0.63 40.39 49.57
C GLN A 13 0.68 38.89 49.86
N ILE A 14 0.57 38.48 51.13
CA ILE A 14 0.51 37.07 51.52
C ILE A 14 -0.76 36.40 50.96
N ALA A 15 -1.91 37.07 51.03
CA ALA A 15 -3.16 36.56 50.48
C ALA A 15 -3.07 36.39 48.94
N LEU A 16 -2.47 37.35 48.23
CA LEU A 16 -2.20 37.25 46.80
C LEU A 16 -1.23 36.12 46.46
N ALA A 17 -0.14 35.96 47.22
CA ALA A 17 0.81 34.88 47.04
C ALA A 17 0.15 33.50 47.26
N ASN A 18 -0.70 33.37 48.28
CA ASN A 18 -1.45 32.15 48.55
C ASN A 18 -2.49 31.86 47.46
N ALA A 19 -3.21 32.88 46.98
CA ALA A 19 -4.18 32.73 45.90
C ALA A 19 -3.50 32.30 44.59
N THR A 20 -2.36 32.91 44.25
CA THR A 20 -1.59 32.55 43.04
C THR A 20 -0.98 31.16 43.15
N PHE A 21 -0.49 30.76 44.32
CA PHE A 21 -0.01 29.40 44.57
C PHE A 21 -1.14 28.38 44.41
N TYR A 22 -2.30 28.64 45.00
CA TYR A 22 -3.45 27.74 44.92
C TYR A 22 -4.00 27.62 43.49
N ALA A 23 -4.05 28.74 42.75
CA ALA A 23 -4.43 28.76 41.35
C ALA A 23 -3.46 27.93 40.49
N ARG A 24 -2.15 28.09 40.67
CA ARG A 24 -1.12 27.31 39.95
C ARG A 24 -1.19 25.82 40.31
N LYS A 25 -1.43 25.51 41.58
CA LYS A 25 -1.60 24.13 42.04
C LYS A 25 -2.80 23.46 41.38
N GLN A 26 -3.96 24.13 41.38
CA GLN A 26 -5.14 23.61 40.70
C GLN A 26 -4.95 23.45 39.20
N ALA A 27 -4.29 24.41 38.54
CA ALA A 27 -3.98 24.32 37.12
C ALA A 27 -3.09 23.10 36.82
N ALA A 28 -2.02 22.90 37.59
CA ALA A 28 -1.14 21.75 37.44
C ALA A 28 -1.85 20.42 37.72
N GLU A 29 -2.71 20.36 38.74
CA GLU A 29 -3.52 19.19 39.05
C GLU A 29 -4.54 18.89 37.94
N ALA A 30 -5.17 19.91 37.36
CA ALA A 30 -6.08 19.77 36.24
C ALA A 30 -5.37 19.26 34.98
N GLU A 31 -4.19 19.79 34.66
CA GLU A 31 -3.37 19.30 33.54
C GLU A 31 -2.95 17.84 33.73
N LEU A 32 -2.51 17.48 34.94
CA LEU A 32 -2.14 16.11 35.27
C LEU A 32 -3.35 15.17 35.13
N TYR A 33 -4.51 15.59 35.63
CA TYR A 33 -5.74 14.83 35.50
C TYR A 33 -6.15 14.65 34.03
N ALA A 34 -6.08 15.71 33.23
CA ALA A 34 -6.38 15.66 31.79
C ALA A 34 -5.47 14.66 31.08
N LYS A 35 -4.14 14.78 31.25
CA LYS A 35 -3.16 13.86 30.65
C LYS A 35 -3.37 12.41 31.11
N LYS A 36 -3.71 12.20 32.39
CA LYS A 36 -4.03 10.86 32.91
C LYS A 36 -5.26 10.29 32.23
N LYS A 37 -6.30 11.09 32.01
CA LYS A 37 -7.52 10.66 31.32
C LYS A 37 -7.30 10.39 29.84
N GLU A 38 -6.47 11.18 29.18
CA GLU A 38 -6.03 10.91 27.81
C GLU A 38 -5.29 9.58 27.72
N ALA A 39 -4.32 9.33 28.63
CA ALA A 39 -3.60 8.06 28.69
C ALA A 39 -4.54 6.87 28.97
N GLU A 40 -5.48 7.00 29.91
CA GLU A 40 -6.53 5.99 30.15
C GLU A 40 -7.38 5.73 28.89
N GLY A 41 -7.69 6.79 28.14
CA GLY A 41 -8.40 6.69 26.86
C GLY A 41 -7.62 5.89 25.81
N ILE A 42 -6.32 6.19 25.66
CA ILE A 42 -5.43 5.47 24.73
C ILE A 42 -5.33 3.99 25.13
N ILE A 43 -5.19 3.69 26.42
CA ILE A 43 -5.14 2.31 26.92
C ILE A 43 -6.45 1.59 26.60
N LYS A 44 -7.61 2.20 26.85
CA LYS A 44 -8.91 1.60 26.52
C LYS A 44 -9.09 1.39 25.03
N LEU A 45 -8.65 2.33 24.20
CA LEU A 45 -8.66 2.18 22.74
C LEU A 45 -7.77 1.01 22.30
N GLY A 46 -6.54 0.94 22.81
CA GLY A 46 -5.62 -0.17 22.52
C GLY A 46 -6.15 -1.51 23.01
N GLN A 47 -6.78 -1.55 24.19
CA GLN A 47 -7.46 -2.76 24.69
C GLN A 47 -8.63 -3.16 23.80
N ALA A 48 -9.47 -2.21 23.37
CA ALA A 48 -10.59 -2.48 22.47
C ALA A 48 -10.10 -3.02 21.11
N GLN A 49 -9.05 -2.40 20.54
CA GLN A 49 -8.41 -2.89 19.32
C GLN A 49 -7.81 -4.29 19.51
N GLY A 50 -7.12 -4.53 20.64
CA GLY A 50 -6.55 -5.84 20.97
C GLY A 50 -7.61 -6.92 21.15
N VAL A 51 -8.71 -6.60 21.84
CA VAL A 51 -9.87 -7.49 21.97
C VAL A 51 -10.47 -7.79 20.60
N TYR A 52 -10.67 -6.78 19.75
CA TYR A 52 -11.19 -6.95 18.40
C TYR A 52 -10.32 -7.92 17.57
N VAL A 53 -9.02 -7.66 17.48
CA VAL A 53 -8.09 -8.53 16.73
C VAL A 53 -8.07 -9.94 17.32
N ASN A 54 -8.06 -10.08 18.66
CA ASN A 54 -8.09 -11.39 19.33
C ASN A 54 -9.41 -12.14 19.08
N THR A 55 -10.55 -11.44 19.03
CA THR A 55 -11.84 -12.07 18.70
C THR A 55 -11.87 -12.60 17.27
N LEU A 56 -11.34 -11.83 16.31
CA LEU A 56 -11.20 -12.29 14.93
C LEU A 56 -10.23 -13.47 14.80
N LEU A 57 -9.08 -13.39 15.50
CA LEU A 57 -8.11 -14.48 15.51
C LEU A 57 -8.71 -15.78 16.05
N LYS A 58 -9.51 -15.70 17.13
CA LYS A 58 -10.24 -16.84 17.69
C LYS A 58 -11.31 -17.38 16.73
N ALA A 59 -12.04 -16.50 16.05
CA ALA A 59 -13.04 -16.90 15.06
C ALA A 59 -12.42 -17.61 13.85
N LEU A 60 -11.16 -17.30 13.53
CA LEU A 60 -10.38 -17.92 12.47
C LEU A 60 -9.50 -19.07 12.98
N GLU A 61 -9.81 -19.63 14.16
CA GLU A 61 -9.10 -20.77 14.77
C GLU A 61 -7.59 -20.55 14.94
N GLY A 62 -7.16 -19.30 15.10
CA GLY A 62 -5.74 -18.95 15.23
C GLY A 62 -4.99 -18.84 13.89
N ASN A 63 -5.69 -18.93 12.75
CA ASN A 63 -5.08 -18.77 11.43
C ASN A 63 -4.72 -17.31 11.17
N TYR A 64 -3.47 -16.97 11.46
CA TYR A 64 -2.92 -15.63 11.27
C TYR A 64 -2.97 -15.16 9.81
N THR A 65 -2.74 -16.05 8.84
CA THR A 65 -2.75 -15.69 7.41
C THR A 65 -4.14 -15.20 6.99
N SER A 66 -5.18 -15.93 7.38
CA SER A 66 -6.57 -15.56 7.07
C SER A 66 -6.98 -14.25 7.76
N LEU A 67 -6.52 -14.02 8.98
CA LEU A 67 -6.76 -12.78 9.70
C LEU A 67 -6.08 -11.59 9.02
N ARG A 68 -4.81 -11.74 8.67
CA ARG A 68 -4.03 -10.71 7.96
C ARG A 68 -4.70 -10.37 6.64
N ASP A 69 -5.07 -11.37 5.86
CA ASP A 69 -5.70 -11.17 4.56
C ASP A 69 -7.06 -10.49 4.71
N TYR A 70 -7.88 -10.88 5.70
CA TYR A 70 -9.12 -10.19 6.03
C TYR A 70 -8.89 -8.71 6.40
N LEU A 71 -7.90 -8.41 7.24
CA LEU A 71 -7.56 -7.03 7.62
C LEU A 71 -7.05 -6.23 6.42
N MET A 72 -6.25 -6.84 5.53
CA MET A 72 -5.77 -6.21 4.29
C MET A 72 -6.93 -5.89 3.32
N ILE A 73 -7.89 -6.81 3.19
CA ILE A 73 -9.09 -6.61 2.36
C ILE A 73 -9.98 -5.52 2.96
N ASN A 74 -10.30 -5.62 4.25
CA ASN A 74 -11.17 -4.67 4.94
C ASN A 74 -10.55 -3.27 5.00
N GLY A 75 -9.23 -3.18 5.16
CA GLY A 75 -8.48 -1.93 5.13
C GLY A 75 -8.30 -1.31 3.74
N GLY A 76 -8.80 -1.95 2.67
CA GLY A 76 -8.75 -1.40 1.31
C GLY A 76 -7.35 -1.41 0.68
N MET A 77 -6.38 -2.12 1.27
CA MET A 77 -4.98 -2.08 0.81
C MET A 77 -4.82 -2.51 -0.65
N TYR A 78 -5.61 -3.48 -1.11
CA TYR A 78 -5.60 -3.90 -2.51
C TYR A 78 -6.12 -2.82 -3.47
N GLN A 79 -7.09 -2.02 -3.05
CA GLN A 79 -7.60 -0.90 -3.84
C GLN A 79 -6.54 0.21 -3.94
N GLU A 80 -5.82 0.46 -2.85
CA GLU A 80 -4.73 1.44 -2.80
C GLU A 80 -3.53 1.01 -3.66
N ILE A 81 -3.11 -0.25 -3.57
CA ILE A 81 -2.06 -0.82 -4.44
C ILE A 81 -2.47 -0.71 -5.91
N ALA A 82 -3.72 -1.06 -6.25
CA ALA A 82 -4.22 -0.94 -7.61
C ALA A 82 -4.20 0.52 -8.11
N LYS A 83 -4.58 1.48 -7.26
CA LYS A 83 -4.54 2.90 -7.59
C LYS A 83 -3.11 3.40 -7.82
N ILE A 84 -2.18 3.07 -6.93
CA ILE A 84 -0.75 3.45 -7.05
C ILE A 84 -0.16 2.86 -8.34
N ASN A 85 -0.43 1.59 -8.62
CA ASN A 85 0.04 0.95 -9.84
C ASN A 85 -0.58 1.59 -11.09
N ALA A 86 -1.87 1.91 -11.06
CA ALA A 86 -2.55 2.60 -12.15
C ALA A 86 -1.96 3.99 -12.38
N GLU A 87 -1.68 4.77 -11.33
CA GLU A 87 -1.03 6.08 -11.41
C GLU A 87 0.40 5.97 -11.99
N ALA A 88 1.16 4.97 -11.55
CA ALA A 88 2.51 4.71 -12.06
C ALA A 88 2.50 4.36 -13.57
N ILE A 89 1.50 3.62 -14.04
CA ILE A 89 1.35 3.26 -15.45
C ILE A 89 0.68 4.38 -16.27
N HIS A 90 -0.18 5.20 -15.66
CA HIS A 90 -0.89 6.30 -16.32
C HIS A 90 0.07 7.38 -16.87
N GLY A 91 1.25 7.53 -16.27
CA GLY A 91 2.30 8.42 -16.77
C GLY A 91 3.24 7.79 -17.80
N LEU A 92 3.15 6.47 -17.99
CA LEU A 92 3.87 5.77 -19.05
C LEU A 92 3.01 5.91 -20.30
N GLU A 93 3.37 6.84 -21.19
CA GLU A 93 2.95 6.79 -22.58
C GLU A 93 3.85 5.75 -23.24
N PRO A 94 3.45 4.45 -23.37
CA PRO A 94 4.24 3.54 -24.15
C PRO A 94 4.26 4.10 -25.57
N LYS A 95 5.43 4.59 -25.99
CA LYS A 95 5.69 4.82 -27.41
C LYS A 95 5.60 3.45 -28.08
N ILE A 96 4.40 3.10 -28.51
CA ILE A 96 4.19 1.97 -29.41
C ILE A 96 4.83 2.41 -30.71
N SER A 97 6.12 2.06 -30.88
CA SER A 97 6.80 2.17 -32.16
C SER A 97 6.15 1.13 -33.06
N ILE A 98 5.05 1.52 -33.71
CA ILE A 98 4.48 0.75 -34.81
C ILE A 98 5.55 0.80 -35.90
N TRP A 99 6.30 -0.29 -36.07
CA TRP A 99 7.14 -0.43 -37.25
C TRP A 99 6.20 -0.67 -38.43
N SER A 100 5.72 0.43 -39.00
CA SER A 100 5.03 0.42 -40.28
C SER A 100 6.10 0.11 -41.32
N ASN A 101 6.21 -1.18 -41.70
CA ASN A 101 6.98 -1.59 -42.86
C ASN A 101 6.25 -1.10 -44.12
N GLY A 102 6.37 0.19 -44.40
CA GLY A 102 6.03 0.76 -45.69
C GLY A 102 7.01 0.23 -46.74
N GLY A 103 6.48 -0.44 -47.77
CA GLY A 103 7.25 -0.78 -48.96
C GLY A 103 6.86 -2.09 -49.63
N ASP A 104 5.86 -2.01 -50.50
CA ASP A 104 5.81 -2.64 -51.82
C ASP A 104 5.63 -4.17 -51.92
N ASN A 105 4.40 -4.61 -52.28
CA ASN A 105 3.98 -4.85 -53.67
C ASN A 105 2.86 -5.92 -53.74
N GLY A 106 1.72 -5.58 -54.35
CA GLY A 106 0.77 -6.54 -54.92
C GLY A 106 -0.43 -7.02 -54.08
N GLY A 107 -1.60 -6.41 -54.33
CA GLY A 107 -2.88 -7.13 -54.47
C GLY A 107 -3.75 -7.34 -53.23
N GLY A 108 -5.00 -6.85 -53.33
CA GLY A 108 -6.15 -7.48 -52.69
C GLY A 108 -6.50 -7.02 -51.28
N ILE A 109 -7.49 -6.13 -51.19
CA ILE A 109 -8.23 -5.82 -49.97
C ILE A 109 -9.04 -7.06 -49.58
N THR A 110 -8.63 -7.78 -48.53
CA THR A 110 -9.46 -8.53 -47.55
C THR A 110 -8.56 -9.42 -46.67
N GLU A 111 -8.46 -9.12 -45.36
CA GLU A 111 -7.97 -9.96 -44.22
C GLU A 111 -6.97 -9.22 -43.31
N GLY A 112 -7.46 -8.21 -42.59
CA GLY A 112 -6.67 -7.48 -41.59
C GLY A 112 -6.39 -8.23 -40.28
N GLY A 113 -7.02 -9.39 -40.02
CA GLY A 113 -6.90 -10.12 -38.75
C GLY A 113 -5.95 -11.33 -38.75
N LEU A 114 -5.75 -11.99 -39.89
CA LEU A 114 -4.89 -13.19 -39.96
C LEU A 114 -3.40 -12.89 -40.17
N LYS A 115 -3.07 -11.69 -40.65
CA LYS A 115 -1.67 -11.31 -40.98
C LYS A 115 -0.84 -11.01 -39.72
N GLU A 116 -1.46 -10.52 -38.65
CA GLU A 116 -0.82 -10.27 -37.34
C GLU A 116 -0.58 -11.56 -36.55
N PHE A 117 -1.49 -12.54 -36.63
CA PHE A 117 -1.24 -13.87 -36.08
C PHE A 117 -0.18 -14.64 -36.88
N ALA A 118 -0.16 -14.49 -38.21
CA ALA A 118 0.88 -15.10 -39.05
C ALA A 118 2.27 -14.48 -38.85
N SER A 119 2.37 -13.21 -38.44
CA SER A 119 3.65 -12.57 -38.11
C SER A 119 4.15 -12.95 -36.71
N VAL A 120 3.28 -13.06 -35.69
CA VAL A 120 3.64 -13.66 -34.39
C VAL A 120 4.08 -15.12 -34.57
N TYR A 121 3.36 -15.91 -35.38
CA TYR A 121 3.72 -17.29 -35.70
C TYR A 121 5.02 -17.41 -36.53
N LYS A 122 5.42 -16.37 -37.27
CA LYS A 122 6.73 -16.28 -37.94
C LYS A 122 7.86 -15.74 -37.05
N MET A 123 7.55 -15.15 -35.89
CA MET A 123 8.54 -14.72 -34.90
C MET A 123 8.85 -15.78 -33.83
N LEU A 124 8.00 -16.81 -33.68
CA LEU A 124 8.34 -17.95 -32.82
C LEU A 124 9.56 -18.75 -33.36
N PRO A 125 9.67 -19.13 -34.64
CA PRO A 125 10.73 -20.02 -35.13
C PRO A 125 12.18 -19.52 -34.94
N PRO A 126 12.50 -18.22 -35.11
CA PRO A 126 13.88 -17.76 -34.98
C PRO A 126 14.43 -17.81 -33.55
N LEU A 127 13.58 -17.73 -32.52
CA LEU A 127 14.00 -17.88 -31.12
C LEU A 127 14.14 -19.36 -30.70
N PHE A 128 13.40 -20.28 -31.33
CA PHE A 128 13.52 -21.71 -31.04
C PHE A 128 14.70 -22.39 -31.72
N LYS A 129 15.22 -21.85 -32.85
CA LYS A 129 16.49 -22.31 -33.42
C LYS A 129 17.67 -21.98 -32.50
N THR A 130 17.70 -20.78 -31.92
CA THR A 130 18.76 -20.39 -30.98
C THR A 130 18.71 -21.18 -29.66
N VAL A 131 17.53 -21.59 -29.18
CA VAL A 131 17.42 -22.43 -27.98
C VAL A 131 17.78 -23.90 -28.29
N ASN A 132 17.40 -24.42 -29.46
CA ASN A 132 17.75 -25.78 -29.88
C ASN A 132 19.27 -25.92 -30.11
N GLU A 133 19.91 -24.97 -30.79
CA GLU A 133 21.36 -24.97 -31.03
C GLU A 133 22.20 -24.72 -29.75
N GLN A 134 21.65 -24.10 -28.70
CA GLN A 134 22.40 -23.79 -27.47
C GLN A 134 22.12 -24.73 -26.29
N THR A 135 21.04 -25.52 -26.31
CA THR A 135 20.65 -26.34 -25.14
C THR A 135 20.41 -27.82 -25.44
N GLU A 136 20.45 -28.26 -26.71
CA GLU A 136 20.17 -29.66 -27.15
C GLU A 136 18.82 -30.23 -26.65
N MET A 137 17.93 -29.41 -26.09
CA MET A 137 16.68 -29.86 -25.52
C MET A 137 15.58 -29.84 -26.59
N LEU A 138 15.03 -31.02 -26.88
CA LEU A 138 13.88 -31.18 -27.77
C LEU A 138 12.64 -30.50 -27.18
N PRO A 139 11.87 -29.74 -28.00
CA PRO A 139 10.63 -29.14 -27.53
C PRO A 139 9.61 -30.22 -27.13
N PRO A 140 8.78 -29.97 -26.11
CA PRO A 140 7.87 -30.98 -25.58
C PRO A 140 6.84 -31.47 -26.62
N ALA A 141 6.48 -32.76 -26.51
CA ALA A 141 5.73 -33.53 -27.51
C ALA A 141 4.33 -33.00 -27.91
N TRP A 142 3.75 -32.04 -27.18
CA TRP A 142 2.48 -31.41 -27.54
C TRP A 142 2.62 -30.34 -28.64
N MET A 143 3.85 -29.98 -29.04
CA MET A 143 4.13 -28.92 -30.03
C MET A 143 4.24 -29.42 -31.48
N GLY A 144 3.99 -30.71 -31.72
CA GLY A 144 4.01 -31.30 -33.07
C GLY A 144 5.42 -31.65 -33.57
N THR A 145 5.51 -32.74 -34.32
CA THR A 145 6.76 -33.23 -34.92
C THR A 145 7.13 -32.38 -36.14
N LEU A 146 8.37 -31.88 -36.18
CA LEU A 146 8.94 -31.26 -37.37
C LEU A 146 8.99 -32.30 -38.51
N PRO A 147 8.59 -31.95 -39.74
CA PRO A 147 8.81 -32.82 -40.88
C PRO A 147 10.30 -32.88 -41.19
N ASP A 148 10.88 -34.09 -41.11
CA ASP A 148 12.24 -34.37 -41.56
C ASP A 148 12.39 -33.96 -43.01
N LYS A 149 13.29 -33.01 -43.27
CA LYS A 149 13.74 -32.73 -44.64
C LYS A 149 14.90 -33.66 -44.94
N SER A 150 14.59 -34.80 -45.56
CA SER A 150 15.55 -35.60 -46.30
C SER A 150 16.04 -34.81 -47.52
N SER A 151 17.37 -34.62 -47.59
CA SER A 151 18.24 -34.65 -48.79
C SER A 151 19.61 -34.13 -48.38
#